data_AF-A0A966WCU9-F1
#
_entry.id   AF-A0A966WCU9-F1
#
_cell.length_a   1.000
_cell.length_b   1.000
_cell.length_c   1.000
_cell.angle_alpha   90.00
_cell.angle_beta   90.00
_cell.angle_gamma   90.00
#
_symmetry.space_group_name_H-M   'P 1'
#
loop_
_entity.id
_entity.type
_entity.pdbx_description
1 polymer ?
#
loop_
_entity_poly.entity_id
_entity_poly.type
_entity_poly.pdbx_seq_one_letter_code
_entity_poly.pdbx_strand_id
1 'polypeptide(L)'
;MKCGIVGLPNVGKSTLFNAITKASIAAENYPFCTIEPNIGIVEVPDPRIEKLIAIVNPEKTQPAIVEFVDIAGLVAGASKGEGLGNKFLANIRETDAIVHVVRCFQDDNIVHVSGKVDPLSDIEVINTELILAEEIADLEDDDKAIFLSELGLEEPGLNRVIRSAYTLLGLQTYFTAGVKEVRAWTVKKGATAPEAAGVIHTDFEKGFIRAEVISYDDFIAYNGEQKSKEAGKMRLEGKEYIVKDGDVMHFRFNV
;
A
#
# COMPACT_ATOMS: atom_id res chain seq x y z
N MET A 1 -3.47 -0.43 -6.08
CA MET A 1 -3.24 0.89 -5.46
C MET A 1 -1.77 1.20 -5.55
N LYS A 2 -1.43 2.43 -5.92
CA LYS A 2 -0.08 2.86 -6.31
C LYS A 2 0.48 3.92 -5.35
N CYS A 3 1.66 3.67 -4.83
CA CYS A 3 2.43 4.63 -4.04
C CYS A 3 3.56 5.24 -4.89
N GLY A 4 3.51 6.55 -5.14
CA GLY A 4 4.54 7.28 -5.86
C GLY A 4 5.71 7.66 -4.98
N ILE A 5 6.93 7.23 -5.31
CA ILE A 5 8.14 7.67 -4.59
C ILE A 5 8.62 8.98 -5.21
N VAL A 6 8.65 10.05 -4.42
CA VAL A 6 9.09 11.38 -4.85
C VAL A 6 10.23 11.90 -3.98
N GLY A 7 10.96 12.88 -4.50
CA GLY A 7 12.13 13.45 -3.83
C GLY A 7 13.10 14.09 -4.81
N LEU A 8 14.01 14.94 -4.30
CA LEU A 8 15.02 15.60 -5.12
C LEU A 8 15.99 14.59 -5.77
N PRO A 9 16.74 14.98 -6.82
CA PRO A 9 17.82 14.16 -7.36
C PRO A 9 18.83 13.75 -6.29
N ASN A 10 19.40 12.55 -6.42
CA ASN A 10 20.45 12.03 -5.55
C ASN A 10 20.11 11.85 -4.06
N VAL A 11 18.82 11.88 -3.68
CA VAL A 11 18.38 11.60 -2.29
C VAL A 11 18.27 10.10 -1.96
N GLY A 12 18.50 9.22 -2.93
CA GLY A 12 18.43 7.76 -2.74
C GLY A 12 17.11 7.11 -3.15
N LYS A 13 16.23 7.80 -3.90
CA LYS A 13 14.94 7.25 -4.40
C LYS A 13 15.08 5.90 -5.09
N SER A 14 15.91 5.81 -6.14
CA SER A 14 16.10 4.55 -6.87
C SER A 14 16.76 3.48 -6.02
N THR A 15 17.58 3.85 -5.04
CA THR A 15 18.14 2.91 -4.05
C THR A 15 17.04 2.34 -3.16
N LEU A 16 16.14 3.18 -2.65
CA LEU A 16 14.98 2.77 -1.86
C LEU A 16 14.03 1.91 -2.70
N PHE A 17 13.65 2.36 -3.89
CA PHE A 17 12.82 1.61 -4.82
C PHE A 17 13.42 0.23 -5.10
N ASN A 18 14.71 0.16 -5.45
CA ASN A 18 15.40 -1.10 -5.68
C ASN A 18 15.47 -1.98 -4.42
N ALA A 19 15.63 -1.40 -3.23
CA ALA A 19 15.65 -2.16 -1.98
C ALA A 19 14.28 -2.78 -1.67
N ILE A 20 13.20 -2.01 -1.86
CA ILE A 20 11.83 -2.49 -1.66
C ILE A 20 11.48 -3.55 -2.72
N THR A 21 11.81 -3.31 -3.99
CA THR A 21 11.45 -4.21 -5.09
C THR A 21 12.32 -5.45 -5.19
N LYS A 22 13.61 -5.40 -4.83
CA LYS A 22 14.46 -6.62 -4.73
C LYS A 22 14.11 -7.49 -3.53
N ALA A 23 13.47 -6.94 -2.51
CA ALA A 23 12.90 -7.70 -1.41
C ALA A 23 11.58 -8.42 -1.80
N SER A 24 11.11 -8.26 -3.04
CA SER A 24 9.87 -8.84 -3.56
C SER A 24 10.04 -9.25 -5.03
N ILE A 25 8.99 -9.78 -5.66
CA ILE A 25 9.06 -10.32 -7.03
C ILE A 25 9.18 -9.16 -8.05
N ALA A 26 10.19 -9.21 -8.92
CA ALA A 26 10.30 -8.29 -10.04
C ALA A 26 9.11 -8.45 -10.99
N ALA A 27 8.45 -7.35 -11.35
CA ALA A 27 7.36 -7.33 -12.32
C ALA A 27 7.91 -7.63 -13.73
N GLU A 28 8.05 -8.91 -14.07
CA GLU A 28 8.40 -9.33 -15.42
C GLU A 28 7.13 -9.45 -16.28
N ASN A 29 7.04 -8.57 -17.28
CA ASN A 29 6.17 -8.61 -18.48
C ASN A 29 4.75 -8.01 -18.36
N TYR A 30 4.63 -6.71 -18.67
CA TYR A 30 3.43 -6.16 -19.32
C TYR A 30 3.80 -5.53 -20.68
N PRO A 31 3.16 -5.90 -21.82
CA PRO A 31 3.75 -5.71 -23.15
C PRO A 31 3.44 -4.39 -23.87
N PHE A 32 3.17 -3.28 -23.17
CA PHE A 32 2.81 -2.03 -23.85
C PHE A 32 3.26 -0.79 -23.06
N CYS A 33 4.51 -0.35 -23.23
CA CYS A 33 4.97 0.87 -22.56
C CYS A 33 5.83 1.74 -23.49
N THR A 34 5.26 2.85 -23.95
CA THR A 34 5.99 4.01 -24.46
C THR A 34 6.50 4.82 -23.27
N ILE A 35 7.74 4.57 -22.82
CA ILE A 35 8.44 5.25 -21.71
C ILE A 35 7.55 5.43 -20.45
N GLU A 36 7.18 4.32 -19.81
CA GLU A 36 6.40 4.30 -18.55
C GLU A 36 7.32 4.28 -17.30
N PRO A 37 6.84 4.81 -16.16
CA PRO A 37 7.58 4.79 -14.89
C PRO A 37 7.88 3.36 -14.41
N ASN A 38 8.95 3.18 -13.63
CA ASN A 38 9.28 1.87 -13.07
C ASN A 38 8.23 1.51 -11.99
N ILE A 39 7.43 0.47 -12.24
CA ILE A 39 6.47 -0.06 -11.28
C ILE A 39 7.07 -1.29 -10.60
N GLY A 40 6.99 -1.32 -9.27
CA GLY A 40 7.43 -2.42 -8.43
C GLY A 40 6.26 -2.97 -7.62
N ILE A 41 6.07 -4.28 -7.64
CA ILE A 41 5.06 -4.96 -6.81
C ILE A 41 5.73 -5.46 -5.55
N VAL A 42 5.14 -5.13 -4.40
CA VAL A 42 5.74 -5.36 -3.09
C VAL A 42 4.74 -6.06 -2.19
N GLU A 43 5.19 -7.13 -1.53
CA GLU A 43 4.37 -7.85 -0.57
C GLU A 43 4.25 -7.04 0.73
N VAL A 44 3.04 -6.95 1.27
CA VAL A 44 2.75 -6.26 2.53
C VAL A 44 3.11 -7.21 3.68
N PRO A 45 4.10 -6.87 4.54
CA PRO A 45 4.50 -7.74 5.64
C PRO A 45 3.41 -7.78 6.72
N ASP A 46 2.68 -8.89 6.82
CA ASP A 46 1.63 -9.08 7.81
C ASP A 46 1.85 -10.38 8.62
N PRO A 47 2.24 -10.32 9.91
CA PRO A 47 2.51 -11.50 10.72
C PRO A 47 1.25 -12.34 10.98
N ARG A 48 0.05 -11.80 10.70
CA ARG A 48 -1.20 -12.54 10.83
C ARG A 48 -1.27 -13.70 9.85
N ILE A 49 -0.75 -13.52 8.63
CA ILE A 49 -0.78 -14.57 7.60
C ILE A 49 0.07 -15.77 8.02
N GLU A 50 1.22 -15.55 8.65
CA GLU A 50 2.11 -16.60 9.14
C GLU A 50 1.42 -17.51 10.16
N LYS A 51 0.65 -16.91 11.08
CA LYS A 51 -0.15 -17.65 12.06
C LYS A 51 -1.29 -18.45 11.41
N LEU A 52 -1.93 -17.89 10.38
CA LEU A 52 -2.96 -18.63 9.62
C LEU A 52 -2.35 -19.82 8.88
N ILE A 53 -1.18 -19.65 8.25
CA ILE A 53 -0.44 -20.70 7.56
C ILE A 53 -0.08 -21.83 8.54
N ALA A 54 0.40 -21.48 9.74
CA ALA A 54 0.74 -22.46 10.77
C ALA A 54 -0.44 -23.34 11.21
N ILE A 55 -1.67 -22.79 11.20
CA ILE A 55 -2.90 -23.51 11.57
C ILE A 55 -3.43 -24.33 10.39
N VAL A 56 -3.44 -23.76 9.19
CA VAL A 56 -4.12 -24.34 8.02
C VAL A 56 -3.24 -25.29 7.23
N ASN A 57 -1.92 -25.06 7.22
CA ASN A 57 -0.93 -25.76 6.40
C ASN A 57 -1.33 -25.83 4.91
N PRO A 58 -1.45 -24.69 4.22
CA PRO A 58 -1.97 -24.63 2.85
C PRO A 58 -0.94 -25.06 1.79
N GLU A 59 -1.43 -25.51 0.64
CA GLU A 59 -0.60 -25.79 -0.56
C GLU A 59 0.02 -24.50 -1.14
N LYS A 60 -0.66 -23.36 -1.02
CA LYS A 60 -0.21 -22.06 -1.52
C LYS A 60 -0.47 -20.95 -0.51
N THR A 61 0.43 -19.96 -0.48
CA THR A 61 0.25 -18.72 0.29
C THR A 61 0.34 -17.52 -0.65
N GLN A 62 -0.53 -16.53 -0.46
CA GLN A 62 -0.49 -15.27 -1.19
C GLN A 62 -0.63 -14.08 -0.23
N PRO A 63 0.42 -13.30 0.04
CA PRO A 63 0.32 -12.08 0.82
C PRO A 63 -0.42 -10.97 0.06
N ALA A 64 -0.82 -9.92 0.78
CA ALA A 64 -1.35 -8.72 0.16
C ALA A 64 -0.20 -8.02 -0.57
N ILE A 65 -0.52 -7.33 -1.67
CA ILE A 65 0.46 -6.58 -2.45
C ILE A 65 0.11 -5.10 -2.50
N VAL A 66 1.13 -4.27 -2.65
CA VAL A 66 1.03 -2.84 -2.96
C VAL A 66 1.98 -2.52 -4.11
N GLU A 67 1.57 -1.61 -4.99
CA GLU A 67 2.40 -1.16 -6.10
C GLU A 67 3.16 0.10 -5.68
N PHE A 68 4.46 0.13 -5.89
CA PHE A 68 5.29 1.32 -5.79
C PHE A 68 5.67 1.78 -7.18
N VAL A 69 5.65 3.09 -7.40
CA VAL A 69 6.01 3.72 -8.67
C VAL A 69 7.20 4.64 -8.40
N ASP A 70 8.35 4.39 -9.04
CA ASP A 70 9.47 5.34 -8.99
C ASP A 70 9.13 6.53 -9.90
N ILE A 71 8.81 7.66 -9.29
CA ILE A 71 8.54 8.89 -10.02
C ILE A 71 9.87 9.62 -10.19
N ALA A 72 10.21 9.94 -11.44
CA ALA A 72 11.44 10.64 -11.78
C ALA A 72 11.65 11.88 -10.87
N GLY A 73 12.90 12.17 -10.51
CA GLY A 73 13.20 13.21 -9.51
C GLY A 73 12.68 14.60 -9.88
N LEU A 74 12.12 15.28 -8.88
CA LEU A 74 11.73 16.69 -8.95
C LEU A 74 12.95 17.55 -9.28
N VAL A 75 12.98 18.17 -10.45
CA VAL A 75 13.91 19.27 -10.74
C VAL A 75 13.16 20.57 -10.49
N ALA A 76 13.80 21.52 -9.80
CA ALA A 76 13.22 22.84 -9.58
C ALA A 76 12.71 23.44 -10.90
N GLY A 77 11.47 23.91 -10.93
CA GLY A 77 10.81 24.40 -12.15
C GLY A 77 10.02 23.36 -12.95
N ALA A 78 9.77 22.16 -12.41
CA ALA A 78 8.89 21.16 -13.02
C ALA A 78 7.47 21.71 -13.27
N SER A 79 6.98 22.57 -12.37
CA SER A 79 5.71 23.31 -12.52
C SER A 79 5.68 24.30 -13.70
N LYS A 80 6.83 24.69 -14.27
CA LYS A 80 6.93 25.72 -15.34
C LYS A 80 6.83 25.17 -16.77
N GLY A 81 6.60 23.87 -16.95
CA GLY A 81 6.10 23.32 -18.23
C GLY A 81 7.14 22.92 -19.28
N GLU A 82 8.45 22.85 -18.97
CA GLU A 82 9.37 22.10 -19.84
C GLU A 82 9.02 20.61 -19.74
N GLY A 83 8.75 19.94 -20.87
CA GLY A 83 7.96 18.68 -20.98
C GLY A 83 8.28 17.47 -20.08
N LEU A 84 9.32 17.52 -19.24
CA LEU A 84 9.54 16.60 -18.13
C LEU A 84 8.58 16.84 -16.95
N GLY A 85 8.21 18.10 -16.68
CA GLY A 85 7.34 18.48 -15.58
C GLY A 85 5.92 17.94 -15.71
N ASN A 86 5.30 18.05 -16.89
CA ASN A 86 3.94 17.53 -17.12
C ASN A 86 3.85 16.00 -17.02
N LYS A 87 4.89 15.28 -17.45
CA LYS A 87 4.96 13.81 -17.30
C LYS A 87 5.12 13.40 -15.83
N PHE A 88 5.91 14.16 -15.08
CA PHE A 88 6.07 13.99 -13.65
C PHE A 88 4.72 14.17 -12.91
N LEU A 89 3.96 15.21 -13.25
CA LEU A 89 2.64 15.48 -12.65
C LEU A 89 1.58 14.47 -13.07
N ALA A 90 1.61 14.00 -14.31
CA ALA A 90 0.75 12.91 -14.75
C ALA A 90 0.98 11.64 -13.92
N ASN A 91 2.25 11.27 -13.70
CA ASN A 91 2.60 10.11 -12.89
C ASN A 91 2.18 10.25 -11.42
N ILE A 92 2.26 11.45 -10.83
CA ILE A 92 1.75 11.68 -9.46
C ILE A 92 0.23 11.53 -9.40
N ARG A 93 -0.50 12.10 -10.38
CA ARG A 93 -1.97 12.01 -10.43
C ARG A 93 -2.49 10.57 -10.60
N GLU A 94 -1.66 9.68 -11.12
CA GLU A 94 -1.94 8.26 -11.23
C GLU A 94 -1.62 7.45 -9.96
N THR A 95 -1.10 8.11 -8.91
CA THR A 95 -0.80 7.48 -7.61
C THR A 95 -1.86 7.82 -6.57
N ASP A 96 -2.11 6.86 -5.67
CA ASP A 96 -3.07 6.98 -4.58
C ASP A 96 -2.42 7.56 -3.30
N ALA A 97 -1.09 7.47 -3.18
CA ALA A 97 -0.31 8.07 -2.09
C ALA A 97 1.11 8.42 -2.53
N ILE A 98 1.74 9.37 -1.83
CA ILE A 98 3.09 9.84 -2.09
C ILE A 98 4.03 9.43 -0.94
N VAL A 99 5.16 8.82 -1.28
CA VAL A 99 6.26 8.51 -0.38
C VAL A 99 7.37 9.53 -0.60
N HIS A 100 7.56 10.39 0.39
CA HIS A 100 8.47 11.52 0.33
C HIS A 100 9.88 11.14 0.83
N VAL A 101 10.86 11.13 -0.07
CA VAL A 101 12.25 10.75 0.25
C VAL A 101 13.13 11.99 0.40
N VAL A 102 13.67 12.18 1.60
CA VAL A 102 14.51 13.33 1.96
C VAL A 102 15.91 12.84 2.32
N ARG A 103 16.94 13.53 1.81
CA ARG A 103 18.32 13.18 2.11
C ARG A 103 18.71 13.70 3.50
N CYS A 104 18.98 12.79 4.42
CA CYS A 104 19.45 13.11 5.78
C CYS A 104 20.89 12.65 6.05
N PHE A 105 21.72 12.53 5.01
CA PHE A 105 23.12 12.09 5.12
C PHE A 105 24.06 12.96 4.28
N GLN A 106 25.29 13.14 4.75
CA GLN A 106 26.37 13.80 4.01
C GLN A 106 27.25 12.76 3.32
N ASP A 107 27.60 13.02 2.07
CA ASP A 107 28.56 12.24 1.29
C ASP A 107 29.22 13.17 0.28
N ASP A 108 30.53 13.33 0.38
CA ASP A 108 31.34 14.22 -0.45
C ASP A 108 31.36 13.82 -1.93
N ASN A 109 31.02 12.56 -2.24
CA ASN A 109 30.93 12.06 -3.61
C ASN A 109 29.58 12.32 -4.26
N ILE A 110 28.59 12.82 -3.51
CA ILE A 110 27.21 13.00 -3.99
C ILE A 110 26.81 14.47 -3.91
N VAL A 111 26.79 15.13 -5.08
CA VAL A 111 26.39 16.54 -5.21
C VAL A 111 24.89 16.70 -4.96
N HIS A 112 24.55 17.57 -4.01
CA HIS A 112 23.18 18.00 -3.74
C HIS A 112 22.74 19.09 -4.72
N VAL A 113 21.47 19.13 -5.12
CA VAL A 113 20.97 20.08 -6.13
C VAL A 113 21.12 21.55 -5.71
N SER A 114 21.03 21.84 -4.41
CA SER A 114 21.26 23.18 -3.84
C SER A 114 22.71 23.42 -3.40
N GLY A 115 23.62 22.47 -3.67
CA GLY A 115 25.03 22.53 -3.25
C GLY A 115 25.27 22.23 -1.77
N LYS A 116 24.23 22.13 -0.94
CA LYS A 116 24.28 21.76 0.48
C LYS A 116 23.11 20.83 0.81
N VAL A 117 23.34 19.83 1.65
CA VAL A 117 22.24 18.99 2.19
C VAL A 117 21.53 19.77 3.30
N ASP A 118 20.24 20.03 3.10
CA ASP A 118 19.38 20.72 4.08
C ASP A 118 17.98 20.10 4.06
N PRO A 119 17.70 19.09 4.91
CA PRO A 119 16.46 18.31 4.84
C PRO A 119 15.18 19.15 4.95
N LEU A 120 15.21 20.23 5.74
CA LEU A 120 14.04 21.09 5.92
C LEU A 120 13.74 21.89 4.64
N SER A 121 14.78 22.50 4.06
CA SER A 121 14.64 23.19 2.77
C SER A 121 14.26 22.23 1.64
N ASP A 122 14.76 20.99 1.66
CA ASP A 122 14.38 19.97 0.66
C ASP A 122 12.89 19.62 0.75
N ILE A 123 12.36 19.47 1.97
CA ILE A 123 10.92 19.27 2.21
C ILE A 123 10.11 20.46 1.71
N GLU A 124 10.55 21.69 2.00
CA GLU A 124 9.88 22.90 1.53
C GLU A 124 9.85 23.00 0.00
N VAL A 125 10.96 22.70 -0.67
CA VAL A 125 11.04 22.71 -2.14
C VAL A 125 10.11 21.67 -2.76
N ILE A 126 10.12 20.44 -2.23
CA ILE A 126 9.25 19.39 -2.76
C ILE A 126 7.78 19.72 -2.50
N ASN A 127 7.43 20.17 -1.29
CA ASN A 127 6.07 20.61 -0.98
C ASN A 127 5.65 21.78 -1.88
N THR A 128 6.52 22.76 -2.10
CA THR A 128 6.22 23.91 -2.98
C THR A 128 6.00 23.45 -4.41
N GLU A 129 6.78 22.52 -4.96
CA GLU A 129 6.56 22.01 -6.32
C GLU A 129 5.31 21.11 -6.41
N LEU A 130 4.98 20.36 -5.36
CA LEU A 130 3.72 19.60 -5.26
C LEU A 130 2.51 20.55 -5.17
N ILE A 131 2.62 21.61 -4.39
CA ILE A 131 1.60 22.67 -4.26
C ILE A 131 1.48 23.44 -5.57
N LEU A 132 2.57 23.87 -6.20
CA LEU A 132 2.55 24.54 -7.52
C LEU A 132 1.99 23.64 -8.63
N ALA A 133 2.12 22.33 -8.48
CA ALA A 133 1.49 21.36 -9.37
C ALA A 133 0.00 21.14 -9.08
N GLU A 134 -0.39 21.34 -7.83
CA GLU A 134 -1.76 21.27 -7.33
C GLU A 134 -2.50 22.60 -7.50
N GLU A 135 -1.85 23.76 -7.56
CA GLU A 135 -2.38 25.14 -7.68
C GLU A 135 -3.07 25.44 -9.04
N ILE A 136 -3.57 24.39 -9.69
CA ILE A 136 -4.75 24.39 -10.57
C ILE A 136 -6.02 23.89 -9.81
N ALA A 137 -5.98 23.69 -8.49
CA ALA A 137 -7.10 23.24 -7.65
C ALA A 137 -6.92 23.62 -6.15
N ASP A 138 -7.33 24.84 -5.81
CA ASP A 138 -7.85 25.38 -4.52
C ASP A 138 -7.42 24.85 -3.12
N LEU A 139 -6.68 25.73 -2.38
CA LEU A 139 -6.73 26.09 -0.93
C LEU A 139 -6.24 25.09 0.16
N GLU A 140 -5.82 25.42 1.41
CA GLU A 140 -5.06 26.48 2.12
C GLU A 140 -4.48 25.86 3.44
N ASP A 141 -3.43 26.43 4.03
CA ASP A 141 -2.54 25.88 5.09
C ASP A 141 -3.05 26.02 6.55
N ASP A 142 -3.01 24.95 7.38
CA ASP A 142 -2.83 25.09 8.86
C ASP A 142 -2.47 23.83 9.72
N ASP A 143 -2.37 22.58 9.21
CA ASP A 143 -2.30 21.39 10.11
C ASP A 143 -0.92 20.71 10.34
N LYS A 144 0.21 21.39 10.10
CA LYS A 144 1.55 20.73 10.03
C LYS A 144 2.23 20.36 11.38
N ALA A 145 1.72 20.78 12.53
CA ALA A 145 2.48 20.68 13.81
C ALA A 145 2.21 19.42 14.67
N ILE A 146 1.15 18.66 14.42
CA ILE A 146 0.74 17.53 15.30
C ILE A 146 1.46 16.21 14.93
N PHE A 147 2.01 16.10 13.71
CA PHE A 147 2.44 14.82 13.12
C PHE A 147 3.79 14.26 13.64
N LEU A 148 4.62 15.07 14.30
CA LEU A 148 6.05 14.77 14.46
C LEU A 148 6.48 14.16 15.81
N SER A 149 5.56 13.86 16.72
CA SER A 149 5.93 13.50 18.11
C SER A 149 5.96 12.00 18.47
N GLU A 150 5.60 11.07 17.58
CA GLU A 150 5.36 9.66 17.96
C GLU A 150 6.25 8.60 17.28
N LEU A 151 7.46 8.94 16.81
CA LEU A 151 8.33 7.97 16.12
C LEU A 151 9.26 7.19 17.06
N GLY A 152 8.70 6.49 18.06
CA GLY A 152 9.40 5.40 18.76
C GLY A 152 9.32 4.11 17.92
N LEU A 153 10.43 3.42 17.68
CA LEU A 153 10.42 2.19 16.85
C LEU A 153 11.42 1.10 17.25
N GLU A 154 10.95 -0.15 17.13
CA GLU A 154 11.64 -1.42 17.43
C GLU A 154 11.69 -2.41 16.22
N GLU A 155 11.50 -1.98 14.96
CA GLU A 155 11.56 -2.89 13.79
C GLU A 155 12.27 -2.28 12.54
N PRO A 156 12.73 -3.11 11.56
CA PRO A 156 13.47 -2.62 10.39
C PRO A 156 12.66 -1.64 9.52
N GLY A 157 13.30 -0.54 9.10
CA GLY A 157 12.62 0.61 8.48
C GLY A 157 11.85 0.35 7.18
N LEU A 158 12.18 -0.71 6.43
CA LEU A 158 11.54 -1.01 5.14
C LEU A 158 10.10 -1.52 5.30
N ASN A 159 9.88 -2.44 6.25
CA ASN A 159 8.56 -2.99 6.54
C ASN A 159 7.63 -1.90 7.08
N ARG A 160 8.18 -0.96 7.86
CA ARG A 160 7.45 0.21 8.36
C ARG A 160 6.94 1.08 7.22
N VAL A 161 7.75 1.34 6.20
CA VAL A 161 7.34 2.15 5.04
C VAL A 161 6.16 1.49 4.32
N ILE A 162 6.22 0.18 4.07
CA ILE A 162 5.17 -0.56 3.36
C ILE A 162 3.86 -0.55 4.16
N ARG A 163 3.91 -0.83 5.47
CA ARG A 163 2.71 -0.80 6.34
C ARG A 163 2.13 0.60 6.51
N SER A 164 2.98 1.62 6.63
CA SER A 164 2.54 3.01 6.76
C SER A 164 1.84 3.48 5.50
N ALA A 165 2.39 3.16 4.32
CA ALA A 165 1.76 3.43 3.04
C ALA A 165 0.41 2.72 2.90
N TYR A 166 0.34 1.43 3.26
CA TYR A 166 -0.91 0.67 3.27
C TYR A 166 -1.98 1.30 4.17
N THR A 167 -1.58 1.73 5.37
CA THR A 167 -2.49 2.38 6.33
C THR A 167 -2.96 3.75 5.84
N LEU A 168 -2.05 4.55 5.27
CA LEU A 168 -2.32 5.89 4.73
C LEU A 168 -3.32 5.84 3.58
N LEU A 169 -3.21 4.82 2.72
CA LEU A 169 -4.16 4.57 1.63
C LEU A 169 -5.58 4.19 2.11
N GLY A 170 -5.79 4.13 3.42
CA GLY A 170 -7.05 3.68 4.00
C GLY A 170 -7.34 2.22 3.68
N LEU A 171 -6.30 1.40 3.44
CA LEU A 171 -6.45 -0.01 3.15
C LEU A 171 -6.51 -0.83 4.44
N GLN A 172 -7.16 -1.99 4.31
CA GLN A 172 -7.17 -3.04 5.31
C GLN A 172 -7.14 -4.40 4.61
N THR A 173 -6.80 -5.44 5.37
CA THR A 173 -6.65 -6.80 4.85
C THR A 173 -7.72 -7.70 5.43
N TYR A 174 -8.35 -8.53 4.59
CA TYR A 174 -9.08 -9.71 5.05
C TYR A 174 -8.44 -10.96 4.47
N PHE A 175 -8.75 -12.13 5.02
CA PHE A 175 -8.13 -13.40 4.62
C PHE A 175 -9.15 -14.40 4.09
N THR A 176 -8.74 -15.19 3.10
CA THR A 176 -9.34 -16.49 2.82
C THR A 176 -8.36 -17.56 3.27
N ALA A 177 -8.81 -18.54 4.04
CA ALA A 177 -7.93 -19.52 4.67
C ALA A 177 -8.44 -20.95 4.50
N GLY A 178 -7.82 -21.71 3.61
CA GLY A 178 -8.14 -23.12 3.39
C GLY A 178 -6.93 -23.94 2.96
N VAL A 179 -7.07 -25.26 2.95
CA VAL A 179 -5.95 -26.19 2.65
C VAL A 179 -5.33 -26.00 1.27
N LYS A 180 -6.08 -25.44 0.31
CA LYS A 180 -5.54 -25.08 -1.01
C LYS A 180 -4.76 -23.78 -0.99
N GLU A 181 -5.26 -22.79 -0.26
CA GLU A 181 -4.69 -21.46 -0.27
C GLU A 181 -5.02 -20.70 1.02
N VAL A 182 -4.00 -20.05 1.58
CA VAL A 182 -4.19 -18.91 2.49
C VAL A 182 -3.80 -17.65 1.72
N ARG A 183 -4.74 -16.71 1.62
CA ARG A 183 -4.54 -15.47 0.87
C ARG A 183 -5.02 -14.26 1.64
N ALA A 184 -4.22 -13.20 1.59
CA ALA A 184 -4.53 -11.88 2.07
C ALA A 184 -5.09 -11.03 0.92
N TRP A 185 -6.25 -10.42 1.15
CA TRP A 185 -6.98 -9.61 0.19
C TRP A 185 -7.05 -8.18 0.69
N THR A 186 -6.73 -7.23 -0.19
CA THR A 186 -6.72 -5.80 0.10
C THR A 186 -8.08 -5.18 -0.24
N VAL A 187 -8.68 -4.47 0.72
CA VAL A 187 -9.90 -3.67 0.51
C VAL A 187 -9.74 -2.30 1.18
N LYS A 188 -10.54 -1.32 0.76
CA LYS A 188 -10.63 -0.05 1.49
C LYS A 188 -11.33 -0.27 2.84
N LYS A 189 -10.90 0.47 3.86
CA LYS A 189 -11.62 0.57 5.13
C LYS A 189 -13.05 1.05 4.86
N GLY A 190 -14.01 0.37 5.48
CA GLY A 190 -15.43 0.62 5.24
C GLY A 190 -16.04 -0.17 4.08
N ALA A 191 -15.26 -1.00 3.36
CA ALA A 191 -15.81 -1.87 2.34
C ALA A 191 -16.83 -2.85 2.91
N THR A 192 -17.93 -3.02 2.18
CA THR A 192 -18.98 -3.99 2.47
C THR A 192 -18.55 -5.41 2.08
N ALA A 193 -19.23 -6.43 2.59
CA ALA A 193 -18.96 -7.82 2.24
C ALA A 193 -19.08 -8.12 0.72
N PRO A 194 -20.06 -7.57 -0.03
CA PRO A 194 -20.12 -7.73 -1.48
C PRO A 194 -18.94 -7.09 -2.20
N GLU A 195 -18.56 -5.86 -1.84
CA GLU A 195 -17.40 -5.17 -2.42
C GLU A 195 -16.11 -5.94 -2.18
N ALA A 196 -15.94 -6.48 -0.96
CA ALA A 196 -14.80 -7.33 -0.62
C ALA A 196 -14.79 -8.63 -1.44
N ALA A 197 -15.95 -9.24 -1.69
CA ALA A 197 -16.08 -10.41 -2.55
C ALA A 197 -15.75 -10.08 -4.03
N GLY A 198 -16.11 -8.87 -4.49
CA GLY A 198 -15.80 -8.36 -5.82
C GLY A 198 -14.30 -8.27 -6.12
N VAL A 199 -13.48 -8.04 -5.09
CA VAL A 199 -12.01 -8.07 -5.20
C VAL A 199 -11.49 -9.46 -5.61
N ILE A 200 -12.19 -10.54 -5.24
CA ILE A 200 -11.85 -11.90 -5.70
C ILE A 200 -12.25 -12.08 -7.16
N HIS A 201 -13.51 -11.77 -7.47
CA HIS A 201 -14.06 -11.81 -8.82
C HIS A 201 -15.39 -11.04 -8.89
N THR A 202 -15.66 -10.34 -9.99
CA THR A 202 -16.87 -9.51 -10.15
C THR A 202 -18.19 -10.29 -10.01
N ASP A 203 -18.16 -11.59 -10.30
CA ASP A 203 -19.35 -12.45 -10.19
C ASP A 203 -19.74 -12.72 -8.74
N PHE A 204 -18.77 -12.72 -7.82
CA PHE A 204 -19.04 -12.93 -6.40
C PHE A 204 -19.81 -11.74 -5.82
N GLU A 205 -19.51 -10.52 -6.28
CA GLU A 205 -20.23 -9.31 -5.90
C GLU A 205 -21.65 -9.31 -6.46
N LYS A 206 -21.81 -9.56 -7.78
CA LYS A 206 -23.13 -9.60 -8.45
C LYS A 206 -24.02 -10.71 -7.89
N GLY A 207 -23.44 -11.88 -7.66
CA GLY A 207 -24.13 -13.06 -7.16
C GLY A 207 -24.18 -13.15 -5.64
N PHE A 208 -23.72 -12.14 -4.89
CA PHE A 208 -23.53 -12.22 -3.45
C PHE A 208 -24.81 -12.64 -2.72
N ILE A 209 -24.70 -13.71 -1.92
CA ILE A 209 -25.77 -14.18 -1.03
C ILE A 209 -25.45 -13.79 0.42
N ARG A 210 -24.28 -14.21 0.91
CA ARG A 210 -23.80 -13.98 2.28
C ARG A 210 -22.30 -14.25 2.40
N ALA A 211 -21.69 -13.73 3.45
CA ALA A 211 -20.33 -14.07 3.86
C ALA A 211 -20.35 -14.90 5.14
N GLU A 212 -19.61 -16.00 5.17
CA GLU A 212 -19.21 -16.70 6.39
C GLU A 212 -17.96 -15.99 6.93
N VAL A 213 -18.06 -15.41 8.14
CA VAL A 213 -17.01 -14.55 8.71
C VAL A 213 -16.59 -15.06 10.08
N ILE A 214 -15.29 -15.25 10.28
CA ILE A 214 -14.66 -15.50 11.58
C ILE A 214 -13.67 -14.37 11.82
N SER A 215 -13.67 -13.78 13.02
CA SER A 215 -12.64 -12.78 13.34
C SER A 215 -11.26 -13.44 13.38
N TYR A 216 -10.20 -12.69 13.05
CA TYR A 216 -8.83 -13.19 13.17
C TYR A 216 -8.57 -13.83 14.54
N ASP A 217 -8.91 -13.10 15.61
CA ASP A 217 -8.66 -13.52 16.98
C ASP A 217 -9.40 -14.81 17.33
N ASP A 218 -10.67 -14.96 16.92
CA ASP A 218 -11.41 -16.21 17.12
C ASP A 218 -10.79 -17.34 16.29
N PHE A 219 -10.38 -17.10 15.04
CA PHE A 219 -9.75 -18.13 14.20
C PHE A 219 -8.48 -18.69 14.84
N ILE A 220 -7.64 -17.81 15.42
CA ILE A 220 -6.46 -18.21 16.17
C ILE A 220 -6.82 -18.92 17.47
N ALA A 221 -7.73 -18.33 18.28
CA ALA A 221 -8.10 -18.87 19.58
C ALA A 221 -8.70 -20.28 19.51
N TYR A 222 -9.49 -20.56 18.47
CA TYR A 222 -10.10 -21.87 18.26
C TYR A 222 -9.29 -22.76 17.31
N ASN A 223 -8.13 -22.33 16.82
CA ASN A 223 -7.24 -23.13 15.99
C ASN A 223 -7.92 -23.64 14.70
N GLY A 224 -8.48 -22.71 13.93
CA GLY A 224 -8.98 -22.95 12.58
C GLY A 224 -10.50 -22.86 12.41
N GLU A 225 -10.93 -22.96 11.15
CA GLU A 225 -12.32 -22.73 10.74
C GLU A 225 -13.31 -23.68 11.44
N GLN A 226 -13.03 -24.99 11.40
CA GLN A 226 -13.96 -26.00 11.91
C GLN A 226 -14.25 -25.82 13.40
N LYS A 227 -13.21 -25.65 14.21
CA LYS A 227 -13.34 -25.45 15.66
C LYS A 227 -13.97 -24.10 16.00
N SER A 228 -13.68 -23.05 15.22
CA SER A 228 -14.35 -21.75 15.36
C SER A 228 -15.85 -21.87 15.09
N LYS A 229 -16.23 -22.67 14.09
CA LYS A 229 -17.63 -22.96 13.76
C LYS A 229 -18.33 -23.75 14.86
N GLU A 230 -17.71 -24.80 15.38
CA GLU A 230 -18.22 -25.61 16.50
C GLU A 230 -18.41 -24.76 17.77
N ALA A 231 -17.55 -23.77 17.99
CA ALA A 231 -17.64 -22.80 19.08
C ALA A 231 -18.64 -21.64 18.83
N GLY A 232 -19.36 -21.64 17.71
CA GLY A 232 -20.34 -20.61 17.37
C GLY A 232 -19.74 -19.24 17.02
N LYS A 233 -18.46 -19.19 16.62
CA LYS A 233 -17.75 -17.96 16.26
C LYS A 233 -17.82 -17.60 14.77
N MET A 234 -18.29 -18.52 13.94
CA MET A 234 -18.57 -18.25 12.53
C MET A 234 -19.91 -17.53 12.40
N ARG A 235 -19.88 -16.28 11.96
CA ARG A 235 -21.04 -15.45 11.68
C ARG A 235 -21.47 -15.59 10.22
N LEU A 236 -22.76 -15.42 9.96
CA LEU A 236 -23.30 -15.29 8.62
C LEU A 236 -23.70 -13.83 8.42
N GLU A 237 -22.96 -13.14 7.57
CA GLU A 237 -23.07 -11.70 7.37
C GLU A 237 -23.72 -11.39 6.02
N GLY A 238 -24.57 -10.37 6.02
CA GLY A 238 -25.33 -9.90 4.86
C GLY A 238 -24.59 -8.84 4.04
N LYS A 239 -25.31 -8.22 3.11
CA LYS A 239 -24.76 -7.20 2.19
C LYS A 239 -24.26 -5.93 2.89
N GLU A 240 -24.90 -5.55 3.99
CA GLU A 240 -24.57 -4.34 4.77
C GLU A 240 -23.39 -4.55 5.73
N TYR A 241 -22.83 -5.75 5.81
CA TYR A 241 -21.72 -6.01 6.72
C TYR A 241 -20.47 -5.28 6.25
N ILE A 242 -19.91 -4.45 7.12
CA ILE A 242 -18.63 -3.79 6.91
C ILE A 242 -17.53 -4.74 7.33
N VAL A 243 -16.68 -5.10 6.37
CA VAL A 243 -15.54 -5.99 6.59
C VAL A 243 -14.59 -5.35 7.60
N LYS A 244 -14.11 -6.16 8.55
CA LYS A 244 -13.12 -5.73 9.53
C LYS A 244 -11.74 -6.21 9.13
N ASP A 245 -10.73 -5.41 9.47
CA ASP A 245 -9.35 -5.80 9.28
C ASP A 245 -9.05 -7.11 10.03
N GLY A 246 -8.49 -8.07 9.29
CA GLY A 246 -8.18 -9.42 9.75
C GLY A 246 -9.30 -10.45 9.64
N ASP A 247 -10.51 -10.07 9.22
CA ASP A 247 -11.61 -11.05 9.06
C ASP A 247 -11.18 -12.22 8.16
N VAL A 248 -11.46 -13.45 8.60
CA VAL A 248 -11.29 -14.67 7.81
C VAL A 248 -12.64 -15.02 7.19
N MET A 249 -12.73 -14.91 5.87
CA MET A 249 -14.00 -14.88 5.15
C MET A 249 -14.12 -15.99 4.11
N HIS A 250 -15.33 -16.48 3.92
CA HIS A 250 -15.72 -17.35 2.82
C HIS A 250 -17.07 -16.87 2.23
N PHE A 251 -17.13 -16.66 0.93
CA PHE A 251 -18.28 -16.05 0.27
C PHE A 251 -19.20 -17.08 -0.35
N ARG A 252 -20.51 -16.95 -0.12
CA ARG A 252 -21.56 -17.70 -0.80
C ARG A 252 -22.17 -16.80 -1.87
N PHE A 253 -22.20 -17.28 -3.11
CA PHE A 253 -22.75 -16.57 -4.25
C PHE A 253 -23.53 -17.53 -5.15
N ASN A 254 -24.44 -16.99 -5.95
CA ASN A 254 -25.13 -17.72 -7.00
C ASN A 254 -24.44 -17.50 -8.35
N VAL A 255 -24.38 -18.54 -9.17
CA VAL A 255 -23.86 -18.52 -10.55
C VAL A 255 -25.02 -18.36 -11.53
#